data_AF-A0A2L2Y068-F1
#
_entry.id   AF-A0A2L2Y068-F1
#
_cell.length_a   1.000
_cell.length_b   1.000
_cell.length_c   1.000
_cell.angle_alpha   90.00
_cell.angle_beta   90.00
_cell.angle_gamma   90.00
#
_symmetry.space_group_name_H-M   'P 1'
#
loop_
_entity.id
_entity.type
_entity.pdbx_description
1 polymer ?
#
loop_
_entity_poly.entity_id
_entity_poly.type
_entity_poly.pdbx_seq_one_letter_code
_entity_poly.pdbx_strand_id
1 'polypeptide(L)'
;LSNFNNNIAIKKILAFYKRLKIKISNIQFPYLIISPKFHKIPVKFRTITCGSNTYLTKPGTIFSNYLNKIINYITKEGFSCIITNNQPILDFIKHNKINSIATFDFQDLFNSIPLSKLKDVLLNYYHDFKNILCCDFDYWEILINFCLFSNYLYNGRDIFLQINGIPQGSNYSSLLANLFLHYYEKKLCS
;
A
#
# COMPACT_ATOMS: atom_id res chain seq x y z
N LEU A 1 7.12 -10.70 -28.98
CA LEU A 1 6.22 -9.80 -28.19
C LEU A 1 6.67 -9.69 -26.73
N SER A 2 6.92 -10.80 -26.02
CA SER A 2 7.42 -10.79 -24.62
C SER A 2 8.70 -9.96 -24.42
N ASN A 3 9.73 -10.16 -25.26
CA ASN A 3 11.00 -9.41 -25.14
C ASN A 3 10.87 -7.89 -25.33
N PHE A 4 9.91 -7.43 -26.14
CA PHE A 4 9.71 -5.99 -26.37
C PHE A 4 9.02 -5.30 -25.19
N ASN A 5 8.00 -5.94 -24.63
CA ASN A 5 7.31 -5.44 -23.43
C ASN A 5 8.24 -5.44 -22.21
N ASN A 6 9.10 -6.46 -22.09
CA ASN A 6 10.14 -6.51 -21.06
C ASN A 6 11.07 -5.30 -21.16
N ASN A 7 11.51 -4.94 -22.36
CA ASN A 7 12.37 -3.78 -22.59
C ASN A 7 11.69 -2.45 -22.23
N ILE A 8 10.38 -2.31 -22.45
CA ILE A 8 9.64 -1.10 -22.05
C ILE A 8 9.53 -0.99 -20.53
N ALA A 9 9.17 -2.08 -19.85
CA ALA A 9 9.04 -2.10 -18.39
C ALA A 9 10.37 -1.75 -17.72
N ILE A 10 11.48 -2.37 -18.16
CA ILE A 10 12.83 -2.11 -17.64
C ILE A 10 13.21 -0.65 -17.86
N LYS A 11 13.01 -0.09 -19.06
CA LYS A 11 13.30 1.32 -19.35
C LYS A 11 12.54 2.27 -18.42
N LYS A 12 11.25 2.01 -18.18
CA LYS A 12 10.43 2.79 -17.24
C LYS A 12 10.97 2.70 -15.81
N ILE A 13 11.28 1.50 -15.32
CA ILE A 13 11.86 1.28 -13.99
C ILE A 13 13.18 2.04 -13.83
N LEU A 14 14.10 1.91 -14.79
CA LEU A 14 15.39 2.61 -14.76
C LEU A 14 15.23 4.13 -14.77
N ALA A 15 14.28 4.66 -15.55
CA ALA A 15 13.98 6.09 -15.55
C ALA A 15 13.49 6.58 -14.18
N PHE A 16 12.64 5.81 -13.49
CA PHE A 16 12.21 6.14 -12.13
C PHE A 16 13.36 6.08 -11.12
N TYR A 17 14.20 5.05 -11.17
CA TYR A 17 15.37 4.95 -10.29
C TYR A 17 16.33 6.12 -10.47
N LYS A 18 16.56 6.55 -11.71
CA LYS A 18 17.36 7.74 -12.02
C LYS A 18 16.74 9.00 -11.41
N ARG A 19 15.42 9.19 -11.53
CA ARG A 19 14.69 10.33 -10.95
C ARG A 19 14.71 10.32 -9.42
N LEU A 20 14.58 9.14 -8.80
CA LEU A 20 14.67 8.95 -7.35
C LEU A 20 16.10 9.09 -6.81
N LYS A 21 17.12 9.14 -7.69
CA LYS A 21 18.54 9.16 -7.32
C LYS A 21 18.95 7.98 -6.42
N ILE A 22 18.36 6.80 -6.65
CA ILE A 22 18.65 5.56 -5.92
C ILE A 22 19.41 4.61 -6.86
N LYS A 23 20.40 3.88 -6.32
CA LYS A 23 21.08 2.80 -7.07
C LYS A 23 20.19 1.57 -7.16
N ILE A 24 20.05 1.02 -8.36
CA ILE A 24 19.37 -0.27 -8.59
C ILE A 24 20.37 -1.40 -8.42
N SER A 25 20.03 -2.39 -7.60
CA SER A 25 20.88 -3.58 -7.36
C SER A 25 20.38 -4.81 -8.13
N ASN A 26 19.07 -4.94 -8.31
CA ASN A 26 18.45 -6.08 -8.99
C ASN A 26 17.20 -5.62 -9.75
N ILE A 27 17.06 -6.05 -11.02
CA ILE A 27 15.87 -5.80 -11.87
C ILE A 27 15.05 -7.10 -12.01
N GLN A 28 14.96 -7.85 -10.92
CA GLN A 28 14.06 -9.00 -10.86
C GLN A 28 12.63 -8.52 -10.63
N PHE A 29 11.70 -9.08 -11.39
CA PHE A 29 10.27 -8.81 -11.25
C PHE A 29 9.66 -9.65 -10.12
N PRO A 30 8.73 -9.10 -9.32
CA PRO A 30 7.89 -9.86 -8.40
C PRO A 30 7.18 -11.01 -9.09
N TYR A 31 7.29 -12.21 -8.51
CA TYR A 31 6.51 -13.35 -8.97
C TYR A 31 5.04 -13.23 -8.54
N LEU A 32 4.15 -13.50 -9.49
CA LEU A 32 2.73 -13.67 -9.23
C LEU A 32 2.47 -15.10 -8.73
N ILE A 33 2.01 -15.22 -7.49
CA ILE A 33 1.67 -16.49 -6.84
C ILE A 33 0.16 -16.53 -6.62
N ILE A 34 -0.45 -17.70 -6.83
CA ILE A 34 -1.87 -17.93 -6.58
C ILE A 34 -2.01 -18.83 -5.35
N SER A 35 -2.69 -18.32 -4.32
CA SER A 35 -3.00 -19.07 -3.10
C SER A 35 -4.48 -19.46 -3.08
N PRO A 36 -4.81 -20.76 -3.01
CA PRO A 36 -6.20 -21.22 -2.92
C PRO A 36 -6.79 -20.97 -1.52
N LYS A 37 -8.05 -20.53 -1.49
CA LYS A 37 -8.87 -20.40 -0.28
C LYS A 37 -9.85 -21.58 -0.22
N PHE A 38 -9.36 -22.74 0.22
CA PHE A 38 -10.11 -24.00 0.29
C PHE A 38 -11.37 -23.93 1.17
N HIS A 39 -11.40 -23.02 2.14
CA HIS A 39 -12.55 -22.82 3.03
C HIS A 39 -13.73 -22.09 2.35
N LYS A 40 -13.64 -21.69 1.08
CA LYS A 40 -14.74 -21.06 0.32
C LYS A 40 -15.33 -22.04 -0.69
N ILE A 41 -16.64 -21.96 -0.91
CA ILE A 41 -17.39 -22.79 -1.86
C ILE A 41 -18.09 -21.87 -2.88
N PRO A 42 -17.76 -21.94 -4.19
CA PRO A 42 -16.63 -22.68 -4.77
C PRO A 42 -15.29 -22.13 -4.28
N VAL A 43 -14.21 -22.93 -4.41
CA VAL A 43 -12.86 -22.53 -4.01
C VAL A 43 -12.50 -21.22 -4.71
N LYS A 44 -12.14 -20.20 -3.91
CA LYS A 44 -11.68 -18.91 -4.42
C LYS A 44 -10.16 -18.86 -4.41
N PHE A 45 -9.57 -18.04 -5.27
CA PHE A 45 -8.13 -17.86 -5.36
C PHE A 45 -7.73 -16.44 -4.97
N ARG A 46 -6.61 -16.29 -4.27
CA ARG A 46 -6.01 -15.00 -3.94
C ARG A 46 -4.67 -14.88 -4.64
N THR A 47 -4.51 -13.83 -5.43
CA THR A 47 -3.23 -13.45 -6.01
C THR A 47 -2.38 -12.76 -4.96
N ILE A 48 -1.15 -13.23 -4.80
CA ILE A 48 -0.14 -12.66 -3.90
C ILE A 48 1.09 -12.35 -4.75
N THR A 49 1.76 -11.25 -4.44
CA THR A 49 3.00 -10.85 -5.11
C THR A 49 4.14 -10.90 -4.10
N CYS A 50 5.29 -11.41 -4.52
CA CYS A 50 6.49 -11.38 -3.68
C CYS A 50 7.35 -10.18 -4.07
N GLY A 51 7.19 -9.07 -3.34
CA GLY A 51 7.94 -7.84 -3.61
C GLY A 51 9.39 -7.85 -3.10
N SER A 52 9.80 -8.86 -2.33
CA SER A 52 11.14 -8.94 -1.74
C SER A 52 12.20 -9.41 -2.75
N ASN A 53 13.41 -8.86 -2.62
CA ASN A 53 14.52 -9.11 -3.56
C ASN A 53 14.21 -8.75 -5.03
N THR A 54 13.28 -7.82 -5.25
CA THR A 54 12.90 -7.29 -6.57
C THR A 54 13.28 -5.82 -6.73
N TYR A 55 13.03 -5.28 -7.92
CA TYR A 55 13.14 -3.84 -8.19
C TYR A 55 12.18 -2.97 -7.35
N LEU A 56 11.17 -3.55 -6.67
CA LEU A 56 10.30 -2.80 -5.76
C LEU A 56 10.89 -2.67 -4.36
N THR A 57 11.85 -3.51 -3.97
CA THR A 57 12.31 -3.64 -2.58
C THR A 57 12.83 -2.32 -2.01
N LYS A 58 13.78 -1.67 -2.71
CA LYS A 58 14.46 -0.48 -2.19
C LYS A 58 13.53 0.74 -2.15
N PRO A 59 12.81 1.09 -3.23
CA PRO A 59 11.84 2.18 -3.19
C PRO A 59 10.69 1.88 -2.22
N GLY A 60 10.22 0.64 -2.16
CA GLY A 60 9.17 0.21 -1.23
C GLY A 60 9.56 0.41 0.23
N THR A 61 10.78 0.03 0.63
CA THR A 61 11.27 0.28 1.99
C THR A 61 11.37 1.77 2.32
N ILE A 62 11.87 2.59 1.39
CA ILE A 62 11.92 4.04 1.58
C ILE A 62 10.51 4.59 1.76
N PHE A 63 9.57 4.15 0.93
CA PHE A 63 8.18 4.59 1.00
C PHE A 63 7.51 4.17 2.31
N SER A 64 7.65 2.91 2.71
CA SER A 64 7.15 2.42 4.01
C SER A 64 7.70 3.23 5.18
N ASN A 65 8.97 3.66 5.14
CA ASN A 65 9.54 4.48 6.21
C ASN A 65 8.83 5.84 6.32
N TYR A 66 8.54 6.50 5.20
CA TYR A 66 7.78 7.75 5.21
C TYR A 66 6.32 7.54 5.66
N LEU A 67 5.64 6.50 5.16
CA LEU A 67 4.27 6.19 5.56
C LEU A 67 4.19 5.89 7.07
N ASN A 68 5.17 5.16 7.61
CA ASN A 68 5.27 4.89 9.04
C ASN A 68 5.46 6.16 9.87
N LYS A 69 6.22 7.16 9.39
CA LYS A 69 6.32 8.45 10.08
C LYS A 69 4.96 9.13 10.20
N ILE A 70 4.18 9.13 9.12
CA ILE A 70 2.82 9.70 9.11
C ILE A 70 1.92 8.95 10.09
N ILE A 71 1.85 7.61 9.99
CA ILE A 71 1.03 6.78 10.86
C ILE A 71 1.41 6.98 12.32
N ASN A 72 2.70 6.94 12.65
CA ASN A 72 3.17 7.14 14.02
C ASN A 72 2.79 8.52 14.57
N TYR A 73 2.81 9.56 13.73
CA TYR A 73 2.36 10.89 14.15
C TYR A 73 0.85 10.92 14.42
N ILE A 74 0.04 10.40 13.49
CA ILE A 74 -1.42 10.28 13.65
C ILE A 74 -1.78 9.50 14.93
N THR A 75 -1.09 8.38 15.19
CA THR A 75 -1.33 7.57 16.39
C THR A 75 -0.96 8.32 17.67
N LYS A 76 0.11 9.11 17.66
CA LYS A 76 0.54 9.90 18.83
C LYS A 76 -0.40 11.06 19.14
N GLU A 77 -0.99 11.69 18.13
CA GLU A 77 -2.00 12.75 18.27
C GLU A 77 -3.36 12.22 18.79
N GLY A 78 -3.45 10.93 19.14
CA GLY A 78 -4.67 10.31 19.68
C GLY A 78 -5.75 10.02 18.64
N PHE A 79 -5.49 10.30 17.36
CA PHE A 79 -6.41 10.08 16.25
C PHE A 79 -6.33 8.64 15.68
N SER A 80 -6.20 7.64 16.55
CA SER A 80 -6.04 6.24 16.15
C SER A 80 -7.32 5.43 16.32
N CYS A 81 -8.17 5.42 15.27
CA CYS A 81 -9.20 4.39 15.11
C CYS A 81 -8.60 3.00 14.77
N ILE A 82 -7.29 2.96 14.48
CA ILE A 82 -6.55 1.71 14.28
C ILE A 82 -6.28 1.09 15.65
N ILE A 83 -7.00 0.00 15.92
CA ILE A 83 -6.88 -0.74 17.17
C ILE A 83 -5.91 -1.91 16.95
N THR A 84 -4.77 -1.89 17.62
CA THR A 84 -3.73 -2.92 17.53
C THR A 84 -3.86 -4.02 18.58
N ASN A 85 -4.70 -3.81 19.60
CA ASN A 85 -4.93 -4.72 20.70
C ASN A 85 -6.43 -4.74 21.04
N ASN A 86 -7.01 -5.91 21.31
CA ASN A 86 -8.41 -6.01 21.70
C ASN A 86 -8.69 -5.54 23.13
N GLN A 87 -7.67 -5.46 24.00
CA GLN A 87 -7.81 -5.12 25.41
C GLN A 87 -8.53 -3.77 25.65
N PRO A 88 -8.16 -2.65 24.98
CA PRO A 88 -8.90 -1.39 25.08
C PRO A 88 -10.39 -1.50 24.74
N ILE A 89 -10.75 -2.32 23.74
CA ILE A 89 -12.15 -2.55 23.36
C ILE A 89 -12.85 -3.36 24.46
N LEU A 90 -12.21 -4.43 24.94
CA LEU A 90 -12.77 -5.28 25.99
C LEU A 90 -12.99 -4.49 27.28
N ASP A 91 -12.05 -3.63 27.65
CA ASP A 91 -12.17 -2.76 28.80
C ASP A 91 -13.29 -1.73 28.59
N PHE A 92 -13.40 -1.13 27.41
CA PHE A 92 -14.50 -0.24 27.06
C PHE A 92 -15.86 -0.95 27.18
N ILE A 93 -16.00 -2.17 26.64
CA ILE A 93 -17.25 -2.96 26.70
C ILE A 93 -17.59 -3.34 28.14
N LYS A 94 -16.60 -3.72 28.96
CA LYS A 94 -16.84 -4.10 30.37
C LYS A 94 -17.32 -2.95 31.23
N HIS A 95 -16.81 -1.74 31.00
CA HIS A 95 -17.12 -0.56 31.81
C HIS A 95 -18.32 0.25 31.30
N ASN A 96 -18.83 -0.03 30.10
CA ASN A 96 -19.96 0.67 29.51
C ASN A 96 -21.12 -0.29 29.23
N LYS A 97 -22.36 0.14 29.51
CA LYS A 97 -23.55 -0.64 29.15
C LYS A 97 -23.80 -0.52 27.65
N ILE A 98 -23.31 -1.50 26.88
CA ILE A 98 -23.49 -1.55 25.43
C ILE A 98 -24.76 -2.34 25.08
N ASN A 99 -25.69 -1.69 24.37
CA ASN A 99 -26.96 -2.31 23.96
C ASN A 99 -26.87 -3.00 22.58
N SER A 100 -25.92 -2.61 21.73
CA SER A 100 -25.73 -3.16 20.39
C SER A 100 -24.31 -2.95 19.88
N ILE A 101 -23.78 -3.92 19.13
CA ILE A 101 -22.51 -3.82 18.42
C ILE A 101 -22.78 -4.14 16.95
N ALA A 102 -22.33 -3.27 16.05
CA ALA A 102 -22.37 -3.49 14.61
C ALA A 102 -20.95 -3.64 14.08
N THR A 103 -20.73 -4.60 13.18
CA THR A 103 -19.45 -4.82 12.52
C THR A 103 -19.61 -4.70 11.02
N PHE A 104 -18.63 -4.06 10.38
CA PHE A 104 -18.57 -3.90 8.93
C PHE A 104 -17.24 -4.45 8.45
N ASP A 105 -17.27 -5.24 7.37
CA ASP A 105 -16.07 -5.77 6.73
C ASP A 105 -16.03 -5.34 5.26
N PHE A 106 -14.83 -5.04 4.77
CA PHE A 106 -14.64 -4.66 3.37
C PHE A 106 -14.44 -5.91 2.53
N GLN A 107 -15.23 -6.04 1.46
CA GLN A 107 -14.98 -7.07 0.47
C GLN A 107 -13.72 -6.72 -0.34
N ASP A 108 -12.61 -7.39 -0.01
CA ASP A 108 -11.34 -7.34 -0.75
C ASP A 108 -10.70 -5.94 -0.84
N LEU A 109 -10.60 -5.28 0.32
CA LEU A 109 -10.12 -3.90 0.51
C LEU A 109 -8.94 -3.49 -0.41
N PHE A 110 -7.87 -4.29 -0.44
CA PHE A 110 -6.66 -3.96 -1.20
C PHE A 110 -6.93 -3.82 -2.69
N ASN A 111 -7.82 -4.67 -3.23
CA ASN A 111 -8.16 -4.68 -4.65
C ASN A 111 -9.21 -3.62 -4.99
N SER A 112 -10.03 -3.23 -4.01
CA SER A 112 -11.08 -2.22 -4.20
C SER A 112 -10.59 -0.78 -4.07
N ILE A 113 -9.40 -0.52 -3.50
CA ILE A 113 -8.89 0.84 -3.36
C ILE A 113 -8.53 1.45 -4.73
N PRO A 114 -9.18 2.58 -5.12
CA PRO A 114 -8.88 3.26 -6.38
C PRO A 114 -7.54 4.01 -6.30
N LEU A 115 -6.57 3.61 -7.12
CA LEU A 115 -5.19 4.13 -7.07
C LEU A 115 -5.09 5.64 -7.34
N SER A 116 -5.90 6.19 -8.25
CA SER A 116 -5.91 7.63 -8.50
C SER A 116 -6.36 8.41 -7.26
N LYS A 117 -7.43 7.95 -6.59
CA LYS A 117 -7.90 8.59 -5.36
C LYS A 117 -6.89 8.45 -4.23
N LEU A 118 -6.26 7.28 -4.11
CA LEU A 118 -5.20 7.05 -3.14
C LEU A 118 -4.02 8.00 -3.38
N LYS A 119 -3.61 8.21 -4.65
CA LYS A 119 -2.59 9.20 -5.00
C LYS A 119 -2.98 10.58 -4.47
N ASP A 120 -4.20 11.05 -4.76
CA ASP A 120 -4.67 12.37 -4.31
C ASP A 120 -4.63 12.51 -2.78
N VAL A 121 -5.05 11.47 -2.05
CA VAL A 121 -4.99 11.42 -0.58
C VAL A 121 -3.55 11.57 -0.09
N LEU A 122 -2.61 10.82 -0.68
CA LEU A 122 -1.20 10.86 -0.28
C LEU A 122 -0.52 12.20 -0.64
N LEU A 123 -0.93 12.84 -1.74
CA LEU A 123 -0.46 14.18 -2.08
C LEU A 123 -0.98 15.22 -1.08
N ASN A 124 -2.24 15.11 -0.63
CA ASN A 124 -2.76 15.97 0.42
C ASN A 124 -2.03 15.77 1.76
N TYR A 125 -1.76 14.51 2.13
CA TYR A 125 -0.96 14.19 3.32
C TYR A 125 0.45 14.75 3.28
N TYR A 126 1.04 14.98 2.11
CA TYR A 126 2.31 15.69 2.06
C TYR A 126 2.21 17.07 2.70
N HIS A 127 1.15 17.82 2.37
CA HIS A 127 0.97 19.17 2.90
C HIS A 127 0.70 19.14 4.41
N ASP A 128 -0.12 18.20 4.88
CA ASP A 128 -0.43 18.04 6.30
C ASP A 128 0.80 17.62 7.13
N PHE A 129 1.68 16.77 6.58
CA PHE A 129 2.79 16.16 7.30
C PHE A 129 4.18 16.57 6.80
N LYS A 130 4.27 17.69 6.07
CA LYS A 130 5.51 18.18 5.42
C LYS A 130 6.69 18.22 6.38
N ASN A 131 6.46 18.73 7.59
CA ASN A 131 7.48 18.93 8.62
C ASN A 131 8.10 17.62 9.13
N ILE A 132 7.37 16.50 9.01
CA ILE A 132 7.79 15.20 9.55
C ILE A 132 8.41 14.33 8.45
N LEU A 133 7.90 14.46 7.23
CA LEU A 133 8.41 13.74 6.08
C LEU A 133 9.89 14.08 5.82
N CYS A 134 10.26 15.36 5.88
CA CYS A 134 11.61 15.84 5.57
C CYS A 134 12.07 15.43 4.16
N CYS A 135 11.17 15.50 3.17
CA CYS A 135 11.48 15.35 1.76
C CYS A 135 10.73 16.39 0.93
N ASP A 136 11.22 16.67 -0.27
CA ASP A 136 10.55 17.61 -1.19
C ASP A 136 9.33 16.96 -1.85
N PHE A 137 8.36 17.79 -2.23
CA PHE A 137 7.11 17.35 -2.84
C PHE A 137 7.36 16.52 -4.11
N ASP A 138 8.28 16.96 -4.97
CA ASP A 138 8.62 16.25 -6.19
C ASP A 138 9.14 14.84 -5.90
N TYR A 139 9.98 14.70 -4.87
CA TYR A 139 10.51 13.40 -4.46
C TYR A 139 9.39 12.48 -3.96
N TRP A 140 8.49 13.03 -3.14
CA TRP A 140 7.31 12.32 -2.63
C TRP A 140 6.39 11.86 -3.76
N GLU A 141 6.08 12.74 -4.72
CA GLU A 141 5.23 12.41 -5.85
C GLU A 141 5.87 11.34 -6.75
N ILE A 142 7.19 11.41 -7.01
CA ILE A 142 7.88 10.39 -7.79
C ILE A 142 7.78 9.03 -7.09
N LEU A 143 7.96 9.00 -5.77
CA LEU A 143 7.88 7.78 -4.97
C LEU A 143 6.48 7.18 -4.98
N ILE A 144 5.43 8.00 -4.80
CA ILE A 144 4.02 7.56 -4.92
C ILE A 144 3.76 6.99 -6.31
N ASN A 145 4.13 7.74 -7.36
CA ASN A 145 3.86 7.32 -8.73
C ASN A 145 4.53 5.98 -9.06
N PHE A 146 5.75 5.78 -8.55
CA PHE A 146 6.46 4.53 -8.70
C PHE A 146 5.78 3.38 -7.94
N CYS A 147 5.56 3.53 -6.64
CA CYS A 147 5.01 2.47 -5.79
C CYS A 147 3.56 2.11 -6.09
N LEU A 148 2.74 3.04 -6.63
CA LEU A 148 1.35 2.75 -7.00
C LEU A 148 1.20 2.25 -8.43
N PHE A 149 1.91 2.83 -9.40
CA PHE A 149 1.63 2.60 -10.83
C PHE A 149 2.74 1.88 -11.60
N SER A 150 3.85 1.51 -10.94
CA SER A 150 4.93 0.74 -11.57
C SER A 150 5.06 -0.66 -10.98
N ASN A 151 3.91 -1.33 -10.77
CA ASN A 151 3.82 -2.68 -10.23
C ASN A 151 3.75 -3.72 -11.37
N TYR A 152 4.92 -4.12 -11.86
CA TYR A 152 5.09 -5.16 -12.86
C TYR A 152 5.26 -6.52 -12.18
N LEU A 153 4.53 -7.53 -12.63
CA LEU A 153 4.46 -8.86 -12.06
C LEU A 153 4.82 -9.90 -13.12
N TYR A 154 5.54 -10.94 -12.74
CA TYR A 154 5.95 -12.02 -13.63
C TYR A 154 5.26 -13.33 -13.26
N ASN A 155 4.64 -14.01 -14.21
CA ASN A 155 3.96 -15.30 -13.97
C ASN A 155 4.80 -16.53 -14.39
N GLY A 156 6.08 -16.35 -14.71
CA GLY A 156 6.92 -17.42 -15.28
C GLY A 156 7.00 -17.42 -16.82
N ARG A 157 6.18 -16.61 -17.50
CA ARG A 157 6.16 -16.49 -18.96
C ARG A 157 6.15 -15.03 -19.42
N ASP A 158 5.22 -14.26 -18.88
CA ASP A 158 4.92 -12.89 -19.30
C ASP A 158 4.98 -11.92 -18.12
N ILE A 159 5.23 -10.65 -18.45
CA ILE A 159 5.20 -9.53 -17.50
C ILE A 159 3.87 -8.79 -17.62
N PHE A 160 3.20 -8.60 -16.50
CA PHE A 160 1.91 -7.91 -16.38
C PHE A 160 2.09 -6.63 -15.58
N LEU A 161 1.41 -5.56 -15.96
CA LEU A 161 1.29 -4.37 -15.13
C LEU A 161 0.00 -4.48 -14.30
N GLN A 162 0.11 -4.36 -12.99
CA GLN A 162 -1.06 -4.20 -12.13
C GLN A 162 -1.67 -2.81 -12.36
N ILE A 163 -2.93 -2.77 -12.78
CA ILE A 163 -3.67 -1.54 -13.06
C ILE A 163 -4.66 -1.16 -11.95
N ASN A 164 -5.06 -2.13 -11.12
CA ASN A 164 -6.08 -1.96 -10.10
C ASN A 164 -5.61 -2.43 -8.73
N GLY A 165 -6.01 -1.69 -7.69
CA GLY A 165 -5.73 -2.02 -6.30
C GLY A 165 -4.27 -1.87 -5.91
N ILE A 166 -4.02 -1.96 -4.61
CA ILE A 166 -2.70 -1.92 -4.01
C ILE A 166 -2.02 -3.29 -4.22
N PRO A 167 -0.73 -3.36 -4.60
CA PRO A 167 -0.01 -4.63 -4.78
C PRO A 167 0.02 -5.44 -3.49
N GLN A 168 -0.62 -6.61 -3.45
CA GLN A 168 -0.65 -7.43 -2.24
C GLN A 168 0.69 -8.14 -2.05
N GLY A 169 1.38 -7.89 -0.93
CA GLY A 169 2.68 -8.48 -0.61
C GLY A 169 3.88 -7.52 -0.76
N SER A 170 3.63 -6.24 -1.00
CA SER A 170 4.63 -5.19 -0.76
C SER A 170 4.64 -4.77 0.72
N ASN A 171 5.76 -4.24 1.18
CA ASN A 171 5.94 -3.77 2.56
C ASN A 171 5.21 -2.45 2.87
N TYR A 172 4.65 -1.77 1.87
CA TYR A 172 3.89 -0.52 2.05
C TYR A 172 2.38 -0.72 1.94
N SER A 173 1.90 -1.89 1.50
CA SER A 173 0.50 -2.07 1.14
C SER A 173 -0.48 -1.88 2.29
N SER A 174 -0.16 -2.47 3.45
CA SER A 174 -0.99 -2.34 4.66
C SER A 174 -0.99 -0.90 5.17
N LEU A 175 0.15 -0.21 5.11
CA LEU A 175 0.29 1.19 5.53
C LEU A 175 -0.57 2.11 4.65
N LEU A 176 -0.56 1.87 3.34
CA LEU A 176 -1.43 2.59 2.39
C LEU A 176 -2.92 2.38 2.68
N ALA A 177 -3.32 1.14 2.94
CA ALA A 177 -4.71 0.82 3.28
C ALA A 177 -5.14 1.54 4.57
N ASN A 178 -4.31 1.51 5.61
CA ASN A 178 -4.57 2.21 6.87
C ASN A 178 -4.72 3.72 6.67
N LEU A 179 -3.79 4.34 5.92
CA LEU A 179 -3.83 5.78 5.65
C LEU A 179 -5.04 6.20 4.81
N PHE A 180 -5.47 5.34 3.88
CA PHE A 180 -6.67 5.56 3.08
C PHE A 180 -7.94 5.46 3.91
N LEU A 181 -8.02 4.48 4.82
CA LEU A 181 -9.14 4.36 5.75
C LEU A 181 -9.19 5.56 6.70
N HIS A 182 -8.05 5.94 7.28
CA HIS A 182 -7.93 7.12 8.13
C HIS A 182 -8.47 8.40 7.46
N TYR A 183 -8.22 8.57 6.16
CA TYR A 183 -8.73 9.73 5.40
C TYR A 183 -10.28 9.78 5.40
N TYR A 184 -10.94 8.63 5.24
CA TYR A 184 -12.41 8.58 5.26
C TYR A 184 -12.97 8.64 6.68
N GLU A 185 -12.31 8.01 7.66
CA GLU A 185 -12.68 8.10 9.06
C GLU A 185 -12.68 9.56 9.53
N LYS A 186 -11.63 10.32 9.21
CA LYS A 186 -11.56 11.75 9.53
C LYS A 186 -12.74 12.54 8.95
N LYS A 187 -13.20 12.19 7.76
CA LYS A 187 -14.36 12.85 7.09
C LYS A 187 -15.71 12.43 7.65
N LEU A 188 -15.81 11.23 8.20
CA LEU A 188 -17.06 10.72 8.78
C LEU A 188 -17.23 11.17 10.23
N CYS A 189 -16.12 11.37 10.95
CA CYS A 189 -16.11 11.82 12.34
C CYS A 189 -16.04 13.35 12.50
N SER A 190 -15.84 14.10 11.41
CA SER A 190 -15.89 15.57 11.36
C SER A 190 -17.27 16.08 10.96
#